data_AF-A0A938SJJ5-F1
#
_entry.id   AF-A0A938SJJ5-F1
#
_cell.length_a   1.000
_cell.length_b   1.000
_cell.length_c   1.000
_cell.angle_alpha   90.00
_cell.angle_beta   90.00
_cell.angle_gamma   90.00
#
_symmetry.space_group_name_H-M   'P 1'
#
loop_
_entity.id
_entity.type
_entity.pdbx_description
1 polymer ?
#
loop_
_entity_poly.entity_id
_entity_poly.type
_entity_poly.pdbx_seq_one_letter_code
_entity_poly.pdbx_strand_id
1 'polypeptide(L)'
;MRPSRLATACLVLIVAAAAGWSSGPGDDVIEQRRARLEQMTDAQKTAILDKKRRFEDLSDEQQDQLRKLHEELAAHPNCDRLRKLLQRYNDWLRTLPPGTKAEILSLPTAERVARIEKDITKPDPQRFQRFFGSQLTREDLNVINQWLDQFIDDHITEIVAALPEGRFDEIKKGYDPDKHRRRLAFILFQLESPNLPRPSREDEQRLQESLSQEARNALKNAANEEERSRMLGHWIRGADFVRKPFFFSKDELDKFVATLDASQRERLENLPRDRMHWELQVLYFRQWYSKAFGDPMGGPSGRRGGPGSGRFPGDGRGWPNFP
;
A
#
# COMPACT_ATOMS: atom_id res chain seq x y z
N MET A 1 -5.06 1.47 52.00
CA MET A 1 -4.62 0.80 50.75
C MET A 1 -5.60 1.16 49.64
N ARG A 2 -5.16 1.98 48.68
CA ARG A 2 -5.92 2.34 47.47
C ARG A 2 -5.01 2.04 46.27
N PRO A 3 -5.49 1.36 45.21
CA PRO A 3 -4.65 1.07 44.06
C PRO A 3 -4.43 2.33 43.22
N SER A 4 -3.16 2.66 43.05
CA SER A 4 -2.61 3.66 42.14
C SER A 4 -2.97 3.33 40.70
N ARG A 5 -3.78 4.19 40.07
CA ARG A 5 -4.00 4.19 38.62
C ARG A 5 -2.85 4.97 37.98
N LEU A 6 -1.89 4.25 37.43
CA LEU A 6 -0.92 4.78 36.46
C LEU A 6 -1.69 5.14 35.18
N ALA A 7 -1.92 6.42 34.97
CA ALA A 7 -2.48 6.94 33.73
C ALA A 7 -1.34 7.09 32.71
N THR A 8 -1.18 6.09 31.85
CA THR A 8 -0.26 6.12 30.72
C THR A 8 -0.84 7.02 29.62
N ALA A 9 -0.62 8.33 29.73
CA ALA A 9 -1.00 9.30 28.70
C ALA A 9 0.06 9.37 27.60
N CYS A 10 -0.09 8.56 26.55
CA CYS A 10 0.70 8.68 25.32
C CYS A 10 0.01 9.65 24.35
N LEU A 11 0.48 10.89 24.29
CA LEU A 11 -0.04 11.91 23.39
C LEU A 11 1.10 12.48 22.53
N VAL A 12 1.17 12.02 21.28
CA VAL A 12 2.05 12.61 20.25
C VAL A 12 1.15 13.37 19.28
N LEU A 13 1.03 14.68 19.50
CA LEU A 13 0.42 15.62 18.56
C LEU A 13 1.52 16.16 17.63
N ILE A 14 1.38 15.89 16.33
CA ILE A 14 2.16 16.58 15.30
C ILE A 14 1.49 17.95 15.09
N VAL A 15 2.06 18.98 15.70
CA VAL A 15 1.74 20.38 15.40
C VAL A 15 2.35 20.71 14.04
N ALA A 16 1.54 20.62 12.99
CA ALA A 16 1.85 21.24 11.72
C ALA A 16 1.38 22.70 11.75
N ALA A 17 2.14 23.57 12.42
CA ALA A 17 2.10 25.03 12.21
C ALA A 17 3.20 25.73 13.02
N ALA A 18 4.34 26.00 12.37
CA ALA A 18 5.07 27.27 12.51
C ALA A 18 6.36 27.16 11.67
N ALA A 19 6.26 27.58 10.42
CA ALA A 19 7.43 28.11 9.72
C ALA A 19 7.68 29.52 10.26
N GLY A 20 8.94 29.80 10.57
CA GLY A 20 9.49 31.16 10.75
C GLY A 20 9.31 31.76 12.14
N TRP A 21 10.19 31.42 13.08
CA TRP A 21 10.65 32.35 14.10
C TRP A 21 12.07 32.78 13.73
N SER A 22 12.14 33.70 12.76
CA SER A 22 13.30 34.58 12.55
C SER A 22 12.83 35.99 12.85
N SER A 23 13.58 36.68 13.69
CA SER A 23 13.23 37.98 14.26
C SER A 23 13.09 39.08 13.18
N GLY A 24 11.83 39.48 12.91
CA GLY A 24 11.39 40.67 12.14
C GLY A 24 10.39 40.37 10.99
N PRO A 25 9.53 41.30 10.54
CA PRO A 25 8.56 42.13 11.28
C PRO A 25 7.28 41.33 11.61
N GLY A 26 6.77 41.45 12.84
CA GLY A 26 5.71 40.57 13.38
C GLY A 26 4.35 40.65 12.67
N ASP A 27 4.07 41.73 11.95
CA ASP A 27 2.77 41.95 11.31
C ASP A 27 2.60 41.14 10.03
N ASP A 28 3.65 40.99 9.20
CA ASP A 28 3.57 40.24 7.94
C ASP A 28 3.28 38.76 8.15
N VAL A 29 3.83 38.17 9.23
CA VAL A 29 3.58 36.76 9.58
C VAL A 29 2.16 36.57 10.12
N ILE A 30 1.63 37.55 10.85
CA ILE A 30 0.26 37.50 11.38
C ILE A 30 -0.75 37.69 10.25
N GLU A 31 -0.52 38.64 9.34
CA GLU A 31 -1.36 38.87 8.17
C GLU A 31 -1.36 37.68 7.21
N GLN A 32 -0.20 37.06 6.96
CA GLN A 32 -0.14 35.81 6.18
C GLN A 32 -0.92 34.66 6.84
N ARG A 33 -0.90 34.55 8.17
CA ARG A 33 -1.68 33.54 8.91
C ARG A 33 -3.17 33.84 8.84
N ARG A 34 -3.57 35.11 8.93
CA ARG A 34 -4.97 35.54 8.81
C ARG A 34 -5.51 35.25 7.40
N ALA A 35 -4.80 35.68 6.36
CA ALA A 35 -5.16 35.40 4.96
C ALA A 35 -5.28 33.89 4.70
N ARG A 36 -4.39 33.08 5.27
CA ARG A 36 -4.47 31.61 5.18
C ARG A 36 -5.71 31.04 5.88
N LEU A 37 -6.09 31.57 7.04
CA LEU A 37 -7.30 31.14 7.75
C LEU A 37 -8.57 31.56 7.00
N GLU A 38 -8.58 32.72 6.37
CA GLU A 38 -9.72 33.18 5.55
C GLU A 38 -9.96 32.27 4.34
N GLN A 39 -8.90 31.76 3.74
CA GLN A 39 -8.96 30.82 2.60
C GLN A 39 -9.30 29.37 3.00
N MET A 40 -9.35 29.05 4.30
CA MET A 40 -9.66 27.70 4.77
C MET A 40 -11.17 27.43 4.80
N THR A 41 -11.54 26.19 4.48
CA THR A 41 -12.92 25.72 4.65
C THR A 41 -13.27 25.56 6.12
N ASP A 42 -14.57 25.53 6.44
CA ASP A 42 -15.04 25.34 7.83
C ASP A 42 -14.56 24.02 8.44
N ALA A 43 -14.44 22.97 7.61
CA ALA A 43 -13.87 21.69 8.04
C ALA A 43 -12.39 21.81 8.41
N GLN A 44 -11.60 22.58 7.65
CA GLN A 44 -10.20 22.83 7.96
C GLN A 44 -10.03 23.69 9.22
N LYS A 45 -10.86 24.72 9.38
CA LYS A 45 -10.88 25.56 10.60
C LYS A 45 -11.22 24.73 11.84
N THR A 46 -12.25 23.88 11.75
CA THR A 46 -12.63 22.96 12.83
C THR A 46 -11.48 22.02 13.18
N ALA A 47 -10.82 21.42 12.19
CA ALA A 47 -9.68 20.54 12.41
C ALA A 47 -8.49 21.25 13.09
N ILE A 48 -8.27 22.55 12.82
CA ILE A 48 -7.25 23.35 13.49
C ILE A 48 -7.65 23.64 14.94
N LEU A 49 -8.90 24.02 15.18
CA LEU A 49 -9.43 24.25 16.54
C LEU A 49 -9.32 23.00 17.40
N ASP A 50 -9.68 21.83 16.85
CA ASP A 50 -9.55 20.56 17.57
C ASP A 50 -8.11 20.19 17.90
N LYS A 51 -7.15 20.57 17.05
CA LYS A 51 -5.72 20.36 17.32
C LYS A 51 -5.22 21.34 18.38
N LYS A 52 -5.65 22.61 18.30
CA LYS A 52 -5.33 23.64 19.29
C LYS A 52 -5.84 23.22 20.67
N ARG A 53 -7.11 22.85 20.79
CA ARG A 53 -7.69 22.40 22.06
C ARG A 53 -6.92 21.21 22.65
N ARG A 54 -6.62 20.20 21.83
CA ARG A 54 -5.83 19.04 22.26
C ARG A 54 -4.42 19.39 22.73
N PHE A 55 -3.82 20.45 22.19
CA PHE A 55 -2.52 20.94 22.65
C PHE A 55 -2.65 21.73 23.95
N GLU A 56 -3.68 22.57 24.08
CA GLU A 56 -3.97 23.35 25.30
C GLU A 56 -4.41 22.45 26.47
N ASP A 57 -5.01 21.29 26.18
CA ASP A 57 -5.38 20.27 27.18
C ASP A 57 -4.16 19.51 27.76
N LEU A 58 -2.94 19.71 27.22
CA LEU A 58 -1.70 19.12 27.75
C LEU A 58 -1.15 19.92 28.94
N SER A 59 -0.36 19.27 29.80
CA SER A 59 0.37 19.98 30.86
C SER A 59 1.40 20.94 30.27
N ASP A 60 1.78 21.98 31.02
CA ASP A 60 2.75 22.98 30.57
C ASP A 60 4.09 22.32 30.16
N GLU A 61 4.54 21.31 30.91
CA GLU A 61 5.77 20.58 30.58
C GLU A 61 5.64 19.83 29.25
N GLN A 62 4.48 19.25 28.97
CA GLN A 62 4.22 18.55 27.71
C GLN A 62 4.11 19.52 26.54
N GLN A 63 3.48 20.67 26.74
CA GLN A 63 3.43 21.74 25.74
C GLN A 63 4.84 22.25 25.41
N ASP A 64 5.67 22.48 26.42
CA ASP A 64 7.05 22.95 26.24
C ASP A 64 7.93 21.90 25.55
N GLN A 65 7.80 20.62 25.91
CA GLN A 65 8.48 19.54 25.19
C GLN A 65 8.11 19.51 23.70
N LEU A 66 6.84 19.70 23.36
CA LEU A 66 6.40 19.73 21.97
C LEU A 66 6.88 20.97 21.22
N ARG A 67 6.92 22.15 21.87
CA ARG A 67 7.49 23.37 21.29
C ARG A 67 8.97 23.17 20.99
N LYS A 68 9.73 22.66 21.95
CA LYS A 68 11.15 22.35 21.79
C LYS A 68 11.41 21.35 20.66
N LEU A 69 10.64 20.26 20.62
CA LEU A 69 10.75 19.27 19.53
C LEU A 69 10.47 19.91 18.16
N HIS A 70 9.47 20.79 18.08
CA HIS A 70 9.15 21.51 16.83
C HIS A 70 10.30 22.42 16.39
N GLU A 71 10.90 23.16 17.32
CA GLU A 71 12.05 24.03 17.07
C GLU A 71 13.26 23.21 16.58
N GLU A 72 13.59 22.11 17.27
CA GLU A 72 14.67 21.21 16.88
C GLU A 72 14.45 20.62 15.48
N LEU A 73 13.22 20.17 15.18
CA LEU A 73 12.86 19.67 13.86
C LEU A 73 12.93 20.74 12.78
N ALA A 74 12.54 21.98 13.09
CA ALA A 74 12.56 23.09 12.13
C ALA A 74 13.98 23.57 11.82
N ALA A 75 14.88 23.55 12.81
CA ALA A 75 16.27 23.93 12.65
C ALA A 75 17.12 22.84 11.96
N HIS A 76 16.65 21.58 11.93
CA HIS A 76 17.42 20.48 11.36
C HIS A 76 17.51 20.56 9.81
N PRO A 77 18.69 20.34 9.19
CA PRO A 77 18.85 20.39 7.73
C PRO A 77 17.92 19.47 6.94
N ASN A 78 17.54 18.33 7.54
CA ASN A 78 16.63 17.33 6.96
C ASN A 78 15.16 17.47 7.43
N CYS A 79 14.72 18.67 7.83
CA CYS A 79 13.41 18.88 8.46
C CYS A 79 12.24 18.25 7.70
N ASP A 80 12.17 18.41 6.38
CA ASP A 80 11.09 17.86 5.56
C ASP A 80 11.07 16.33 5.53
N ARG A 81 12.25 15.71 5.51
CA ARG A 81 12.37 14.25 5.57
C ARG A 81 11.93 13.73 6.94
N LEU A 82 12.34 14.39 8.02
CA LEU A 82 11.97 14.02 9.38
C LEU A 82 10.46 14.18 9.63
N ARG A 83 9.84 15.26 9.13
CA ARG A 83 8.37 15.44 9.19
C ARG A 83 7.62 14.31 8.49
N LYS A 84 8.04 13.94 7.27
CA LYS A 84 7.44 12.81 6.53
C LYS A 84 7.62 11.49 7.27
N LEU A 85 8.78 11.27 7.90
CA LEU A 85 9.05 10.07 8.69
C LEU A 85 8.12 9.99 9.91
N LEU A 86 7.97 11.08 10.66
CA LEU A 86 7.06 11.16 11.82
C LEU A 86 5.61 10.89 11.43
N GLN A 87 5.16 11.43 10.29
CA GLN A 87 3.82 11.16 9.75
C GLN A 87 3.63 9.68 9.45
N ARG A 88 4.54 9.07 8.67
CA ARG A 88 4.49 7.63 8.34
C ARG A 88 4.51 6.76 9.58
N TYR A 89 5.33 7.10 10.56
CA TYR A 89 5.40 6.39 11.83
C TYR A 89 4.06 6.48 12.59
N ASN A 90 3.46 7.66 12.67
CA ASN A 90 2.16 7.84 13.32
C ASN A 90 1.04 7.09 12.60
N ASP A 91 1.01 7.16 11.27
CA ASP A 91 0.02 6.46 10.45
C ASP A 91 0.13 4.94 10.64
N TRP A 92 1.34 4.40 10.64
CA TRP A 92 1.59 2.99 10.94
C TRP A 92 1.17 2.62 12.36
N LEU A 93 1.51 3.43 13.38
CA LEU A 93 1.04 3.17 14.76
C LEU A 93 -0.48 3.11 14.86
N ARG A 94 -1.22 3.82 14.01
CA ARG A 94 -2.70 3.80 13.98
C ARG A 94 -3.26 2.53 13.33
N THR A 95 -2.48 1.79 12.56
CA THR A 95 -2.91 0.49 12.00
C THR A 95 -2.76 -0.66 12.99
N LEU A 96 -1.99 -0.48 14.07
CA LEU A 96 -1.72 -1.56 15.03
C LEU A 96 -2.88 -1.82 16.00
N PRO A 97 -3.08 -3.08 16.44
CA PRO A 97 -4.00 -3.40 17.52
C PRO A 97 -3.64 -2.63 18.81
N PRO A 98 -4.63 -2.26 19.65
CA PRO A 98 -4.40 -1.45 20.85
C PRO A 98 -3.32 -2.02 21.79
N GLY A 99 -3.30 -3.34 22.00
CA GLY A 99 -2.30 -4.00 22.85
C GLY A 99 -0.88 -3.88 22.31
N THR A 100 -0.69 -4.15 21.01
CA THR A 100 0.61 -4.01 20.34
C THR A 100 1.07 -2.56 20.30
N LYS A 101 0.16 -1.61 20.07
CA LYS A 101 0.47 -0.19 20.12
C LYS A 101 0.95 0.23 21.51
N ALA A 102 0.28 -0.21 22.56
CA ALA A 102 0.67 0.10 23.94
C ALA A 102 2.05 -0.51 24.29
N GLU A 103 2.29 -1.76 23.90
CA GLU A 103 3.59 -2.43 24.04
C GLU A 103 4.70 -1.59 23.39
N ILE A 104 4.56 -1.25 22.11
CA ILE A 104 5.57 -0.49 21.36
C ILE A 104 5.83 0.89 21.97
N LEU A 105 4.78 1.60 22.41
CA LEU A 105 4.92 2.91 23.03
C LEU A 105 5.57 2.84 24.42
N SER A 106 5.45 1.71 25.12
CA SER A 106 6.10 1.49 26.42
C SER A 106 7.59 1.16 26.32
N LEU A 107 8.06 0.71 25.15
CA LEU A 107 9.47 0.37 24.94
C LEU A 107 10.36 1.63 24.94
N PRO A 108 11.59 1.54 25.48
CA PRO A 108 12.64 2.53 25.28
C PRO A 108 12.94 2.77 23.79
N THR A 109 13.44 3.94 23.42
CA THR A 109 13.63 4.34 22.01
C THR A 109 14.40 3.31 21.18
N ALA A 110 15.53 2.79 21.68
CA ALA A 110 16.34 1.81 20.95
C ALA A 110 15.61 0.47 20.73
N GLU A 111 14.96 -0.05 21.78
CA GLU A 111 14.17 -1.28 21.71
C GLU A 111 12.92 -1.12 20.83
N ARG A 112 12.32 0.08 20.85
CA ARG A 112 11.20 0.42 19.99
C ARG A 112 11.60 0.36 18.52
N VAL A 113 12.73 0.96 18.16
CA VAL A 113 13.26 0.90 16.78
C VAL A 113 13.52 -0.55 16.37
N ALA A 114 14.22 -1.33 17.20
CA ALA A 114 14.50 -2.73 16.92
C ALA A 114 13.21 -3.58 16.76
N ARG A 115 12.18 -3.31 17.58
CA ARG A 115 10.88 -3.98 17.46
C ARG A 115 10.15 -3.58 16.18
N ILE A 116 10.15 -2.29 15.82
CA ILE A 116 9.56 -1.80 14.57
C ILE A 116 10.25 -2.46 13.37
N GLU A 117 11.58 -2.51 13.37
CA GLU A 117 12.34 -3.21 12.33
C GLU A 117 11.92 -4.68 12.23
N LYS A 118 11.80 -5.37 13.37
CA LYS A 118 11.32 -6.75 13.42
C LYS A 118 9.90 -6.90 12.88
N ASP A 119 8.99 -5.98 13.16
CA ASP A 119 7.59 -6.08 12.75
C ASP A 119 7.37 -5.64 11.29
N ILE A 120 8.19 -4.73 10.76
CA ILE A 120 8.22 -4.40 9.32
C ILE A 120 8.84 -5.54 8.51
N THR A 121 9.82 -6.25 9.08
CA THR A 121 10.52 -7.37 8.41
C THR A 121 9.83 -8.71 8.62
N LYS A 122 8.93 -8.86 9.60
CA LYS A 122 8.13 -10.08 9.77
C LYS A 122 7.16 -10.25 8.60
N PRO A 123 7.33 -11.31 7.79
CA PRO A 123 6.31 -11.69 6.82
C PRO A 123 5.10 -12.19 7.61
N ASP A 124 3.92 -11.60 7.37
CA ASP A 124 2.66 -12.09 7.91
C ASP A 124 2.40 -13.52 7.39
N PRO A 125 2.58 -14.57 8.23
CA PRO A 125 2.43 -15.94 7.79
C PRO A 125 0.98 -16.28 7.44
N GLN A 126 0.00 -15.58 8.02
CA GLN A 126 -1.41 -15.76 7.65
C GLN A 126 -1.67 -15.16 6.26
N ARG A 127 -1.06 -14.00 5.95
CA ARG A 127 -1.11 -13.43 4.60
C ARG A 127 -0.44 -14.36 3.59
N PHE A 128 0.70 -14.93 3.95
CA PHE A 128 1.42 -15.92 3.14
C PHE A 128 0.57 -17.17 2.86
N GLN A 129 0.03 -17.81 3.90
CA GLN A 129 -0.74 -19.04 3.78
C GLN A 129 -2.08 -18.83 3.07
N ARG A 130 -2.68 -17.63 3.19
CA ARG A 130 -3.89 -17.23 2.44
C ARG A 130 -3.65 -17.12 0.92
N PHE A 131 -2.43 -16.77 0.48
CA PHE A 131 -2.14 -16.58 -0.95
C PHE A 131 -1.61 -17.84 -1.64
N PHE A 132 -0.79 -18.61 -0.94
CA PHE A 132 -0.05 -19.71 -1.55
C PHE A 132 -0.40 -21.09 -0.98
N GLY A 133 -1.30 -21.15 0.00
CA GLY A 133 -1.54 -22.38 0.77
C GLY A 133 -0.28 -22.82 1.50
N SER A 134 -0.13 -24.14 1.70
CA SER A 134 1.10 -24.74 2.25
C SER A 134 2.17 -25.04 1.20
N GLN A 135 1.89 -24.82 -0.09
CA GLN A 135 2.70 -25.38 -1.19
C GLN A 135 4.02 -24.64 -1.45
N LEU A 136 4.13 -23.40 -0.98
CA LEU A 136 5.35 -22.61 -1.09
C LEU A 136 5.94 -22.34 0.29
N THR A 137 7.27 -22.31 0.33
CA THR A 137 8.07 -21.83 1.46
C THR A 137 8.44 -20.36 1.26
N ARG A 138 9.06 -19.73 2.28
CA ARG A 138 9.55 -18.35 2.14
C ARG A 138 10.74 -18.27 1.19
N GLU A 139 11.58 -19.30 1.23
CA GLU A 139 12.72 -19.50 0.36
C GLU A 139 12.25 -19.57 -1.09
N ASP A 140 11.15 -20.28 -1.37
CA ASP A 140 10.53 -20.30 -2.71
C ASP A 140 10.10 -18.92 -3.19
N LEU A 141 9.58 -18.05 -2.33
CA LEU A 141 9.25 -16.68 -2.73
C LEU A 141 10.49 -15.87 -3.08
N ASN A 142 11.59 -16.04 -2.34
CA ASN A 142 12.83 -15.34 -2.66
C ASN A 142 13.36 -15.80 -4.02
N VAL A 143 13.29 -17.11 -4.28
CA VAL A 143 13.63 -17.70 -5.58
C VAL A 143 12.74 -17.14 -6.70
N ILE A 144 11.41 -17.13 -6.51
CA ILE A 144 10.47 -16.59 -7.50
C ILE A 144 10.72 -15.09 -7.74
N ASN A 145 10.97 -14.31 -6.69
CA ASN A 145 11.24 -12.88 -6.82
C ASN A 145 12.57 -12.61 -7.53
N GLN A 146 13.61 -13.38 -7.24
CA GLN A 146 14.91 -13.27 -7.91
C GLN A 146 14.79 -13.65 -9.38
N TRP A 147 14.10 -14.75 -9.67
CA TRP A 147 13.81 -15.16 -11.04
C TRP A 147 13.00 -14.09 -11.78
N LEU A 148 12.01 -13.47 -11.12
CA LEU A 148 11.18 -12.42 -11.72
C LEU A 148 11.99 -11.17 -12.04
N ASP A 149 12.87 -10.75 -11.14
CA ASP A 149 13.77 -9.62 -11.39
C ASP A 149 14.71 -9.93 -12.57
N GLN A 150 15.27 -11.15 -12.63
CA GLN A 150 16.13 -11.58 -13.75
C GLN A 150 15.36 -11.62 -15.07
N PHE A 151 14.14 -12.18 -15.08
CA PHE A 151 13.29 -12.24 -16.26
C PHE A 151 13.00 -10.84 -16.82
N ILE A 152 12.73 -9.87 -15.93
CA ILE A 152 12.50 -8.47 -16.36
C ILE A 152 13.75 -7.87 -16.98
N ASP A 153 14.92 -8.13 -16.40
CA ASP A 153 16.18 -7.61 -16.93
C ASP A 153 16.51 -8.23 -18.29
N ASP A 154 16.33 -9.55 -18.43
CA ASP A 154 16.59 -10.28 -19.67
C ASP A 154 15.66 -9.83 -20.82
N HIS A 155 14.41 -9.48 -20.49
CA HIS A 155 13.40 -9.07 -21.47
C HIS A 155 13.16 -7.56 -21.53
N ILE A 156 13.99 -6.73 -20.89
CA ILE A 156 13.68 -5.31 -20.68
C ILE A 156 13.42 -4.56 -21.99
N THR A 157 14.21 -4.84 -23.02
CA THR A 157 14.09 -4.20 -24.34
C THR A 157 12.73 -4.50 -24.97
N GLU A 158 12.28 -5.75 -24.91
CA GLU A 158 10.98 -6.19 -25.43
C GLU A 158 9.83 -5.61 -24.62
N ILE A 159 9.95 -5.64 -23.29
CA ILE A 159 8.97 -5.09 -22.36
C ILE A 159 8.77 -3.60 -22.65
N VAL A 160 9.86 -2.82 -22.68
CA VAL A 160 9.82 -1.37 -22.88
C VAL A 160 9.25 -1.00 -24.25
N ALA A 161 9.59 -1.74 -25.30
CA ALA A 161 9.03 -1.55 -26.64
C ALA A 161 7.52 -1.80 -26.68
N ALA A 162 7.03 -2.79 -25.94
CA ALA A 162 5.62 -3.16 -25.88
C ALA A 162 4.78 -2.30 -24.93
N LEU A 163 5.39 -1.45 -24.09
CA LEU A 163 4.64 -0.54 -23.22
C LEU A 163 3.88 0.53 -24.04
N PRO A 164 2.67 0.93 -23.62
CA PRO A 164 1.98 2.07 -24.22
C PRO A 164 2.75 3.39 -24.08
N GLU A 165 2.50 4.32 -24.99
CA GLU A 165 3.00 5.69 -24.89
C GLU A 165 2.33 6.48 -23.75
N GLY A 166 3.00 7.54 -23.28
CA GLY A 166 2.52 8.45 -22.25
C GLY A 166 3.01 8.06 -20.85
N ARG A 167 2.23 7.28 -20.11
CA ARG A 167 2.49 7.07 -18.67
C ARG A 167 3.77 6.26 -18.36
N PHE A 168 4.34 5.63 -19.38
CA PHE A 168 5.57 4.84 -19.31
C PHE A 168 6.75 5.53 -19.98
N ASP A 169 6.59 6.78 -20.40
CA ASP A 169 7.65 7.53 -21.07
C ASP A 169 8.90 7.63 -20.21
N GLU A 170 8.77 7.70 -18.89
CA GLU A 170 9.92 7.67 -17.97
C GLU A 170 10.72 6.36 -18.12
N ILE A 171 10.04 5.21 -18.15
CA ILE A 171 10.68 3.90 -18.31
C ILE A 171 11.29 3.78 -19.71
N LYS A 172 10.57 4.25 -20.74
CA LYS A 172 11.04 4.26 -22.14
C LYS A 172 12.25 5.16 -22.36
N LYS A 173 12.33 6.30 -21.65
CA LYS A 173 13.45 7.24 -21.73
C LYS A 173 14.69 6.73 -20.97
N GLY A 174 14.50 5.87 -19.98
CA GLY A 174 15.60 5.24 -19.26
C GLY A 174 15.10 4.22 -18.26
N TYR A 175 15.52 2.97 -18.42
CA TYR A 175 15.27 1.93 -17.44
C TYR A 175 16.23 2.08 -16.25
N ASP A 176 15.67 2.26 -15.05
CA ASP A 176 16.37 2.21 -13.77
C ASP A 176 15.83 0.98 -13.01
N PRO A 177 16.66 -0.07 -12.81
CA PRO A 177 16.21 -1.31 -12.19
C PRO A 177 15.61 -1.11 -10.79
N ASP A 178 16.19 -0.22 -9.98
CA ASP A 178 15.75 0.02 -8.60
C ASP A 178 14.39 0.71 -8.54
N LYS A 179 14.08 1.52 -9.56
CA LYS A 179 12.81 2.26 -9.65
C LYS A 179 11.73 1.49 -10.41
N HIS A 180 12.11 0.74 -11.44
CA HIS A 180 11.16 0.26 -12.44
C HIS A 180 10.84 -1.23 -12.34
N ARG A 181 11.74 -2.10 -11.85
CA ARG A 181 11.52 -3.56 -11.82
C ARG A 181 10.18 -3.95 -11.24
N ARG A 182 9.83 -3.41 -10.07
CA ARG A 182 8.56 -3.72 -9.40
C ARG A 182 7.34 -3.28 -10.21
N ARG A 183 7.41 -2.12 -10.85
CA ARG A 183 6.31 -1.63 -11.69
C ARG A 183 6.14 -2.53 -12.92
N LEU A 184 7.23 -3.00 -13.50
CA LEU A 184 7.22 -3.91 -14.65
C LEU A 184 6.75 -5.33 -14.27
N ALA A 185 7.24 -5.89 -13.16
CA ALA A 185 6.79 -7.17 -12.60
C ALA A 185 5.26 -7.22 -12.49
N PHE A 186 4.70 -6.17 -11.92
CA PHE A 186 3.26 -6.04 -11.81
C PHE A 186 2.56 -5.99 -13.19
N ILE A 187 3.06 -5.17 -14.12
CA ILE A 187 2.47 -5.04 -15.47
C ILE A 187 2.50 -6.36 -16.24
N LEU A 188 3.60 -7.10 -16.17
CA LEU A 188 3.75 -8.37 -16.85
C LEU A 188 2.79 -9.44 -16.33
N PHE A 189 2.70 -9.58 -15.00
CA PHE A 189 2.09 -10.77 -14.41
C PHE A 189 0.68 -10.57 -13.87
N GLN A 190 0.26 -9.33 -13.62
CA GLN A 190 -1.05 -9.04 -13.03
C GLN A 190 -2.06 -8.51 -14.04
N LEU A 191 -1.60 -8.04 -15.20
CA LEU A 191 -2.44 -7.26 -16.11
C LEU A 191 -2.68 -7.93 -17.47
N GLU A 192 -2.26 -9.20 -17.60
CA GLU A 192 -2.51 -10.10 -18.73
C GLU A 192 -2.48 -9.41 -20.10
N SER A 193 -1.50 -8.53 -20.31
CA SER A 193 -1.34 -7.86 -21.60
C SER A 193 -0.90 -8.88 -22.66
N PRO A 194 -1.58 -8.97 -23.82
CA PRO A 194 -1.22 -9.91 -24.87
C PRO A 194 0.09 -9.53 -25.57
N ASN A 195 0.51 -8.26 -25.48
CA ASN A 195 1.68 -7.75 -26.19
C ASN A 195 2.97 -7.79 -25.37
N LEU A 196 2.88 -8.15 -24.09
CA LEU A 196 4.06 -8.24 -23.22
C LEU A 196 4.66 -9.65 -23.27
N PRO A 197 5.99 -9.78 -23.19
CA PRO A 197 6.64 -11.08 -23.17
C PRO A 197 6.14 -11.89 -21.97
N ARG A 198 5.85 -13.16 -22.22
CA ARG A 198 5.47 -14.13 -21.20
C ARG A 198 6.61 -15.12 -20.99
N PRO A 199 6.74 -15.70 -19.78
CA PRO A 199 7.70 -16.78 -19.55
C PRO A 199 7.48 -17.88 -20.57
N SER A 200 8.56 -18.25 -21.25
CA SER A 200 8.59 -19.42 -22.10
C SER A 200 8.53 -20.69 -21.25
N ARG A 201 8.31 -21.83 -21.90
CA ARG A 201 8.37 -23.14 -21.24
C ARG A 201 9.73 -23.41 -20.60
N GLU A 202 10.79 -22.92 -21.21
CA GLU A 202 12.16 -23.03 -20.67
C GLU A 202 12.31 -22.17 -19.42
N ASP A 203 11.73 -20.97 -19.39
CA ASP A 203 11.73 -20.10 -18.21
C ASP A 203 10.97 -20.71 -17.04
N GLU A 204 9.81 -21.29 -17.32
CA GLU A 204 9.01 -22.02 -16.33
C GLU A 204 9.76 -23.22 -15.77
N GLN A 205 10.46 -23.99 -16.62
CA GLN A 205 11.23 -25.14 -16.18
C GLN A 205 12.43 -24.72 -15.32
N ARG A 206 13.17 -23.68 -15.72
CA ARG A 206 14.26 -23.11 -14.90
C ARG A 206 13.77 -22.65 -13.54
N LEU A 207 12.61 -21.97 -13.50
CA LEU A 207 11.99 -21.59 -12.23
C LEU A 207 11.63 -22.84 -11.41
N GLN A 208 10.94 -23.82 -12.00
CA GLN A 208 10.54 -25.04 -11.30
C GLN A 208 11.73 -25.78 -10.68
N GLU A 209 12.85 -25.90 -11.37
CA GLU A 209 14.05 -26.60 -10.88
C GLU A 209 14.68 -25.92 -9.66
N SER A 210 14.51 -24.61 -9.53
CA SER A 210 15.01 -23.81 -8.40
C SER A 210 14.11 -23.80 -7.16
N LEU A 211 12.88 -24.31 -7.28
CA LEU A 211 11.93 -24.38 -6.16
C LEU A 211 12.17 -25.58 -5.23
N SER A 212 11.62 -25.50 -4.03
CA SER A 212 11.60 -26.56 -3.02
C SER A 212 10.98 -27.85 -3.56
N GLN A 213 11.27 -28.98 -2.90
CA GLN A 213 10.71 -30.28 -3.30
C GLN A 213 9.18 -30.29 -3.21
N GLU A 214 8.60 -29.60 -2.22
CA GLU A 214 7.15 -29.50 -2.04
C GLU A 214 6.50 -28.75 -3.20
N ALA A 215 7.03 -27.57 -3.55
CA ALA A 215 6.57 -26.78 -4.69
C ALA A 215 6.73 -27.55 -6.01
N ARG A 216 7.87 -28.22 -6.21
CA ARG A 216 8.11 -29.07 -7.40
C ARG A 216 7.11 -30.22 -7.49
N ASN A 217 6.76 -30.85 -6.37
CA ASN A 217 5.76 -31.91 -6.33
C ASN A 217 4.36 -31.36 -6.64
N ALA A 218 3.99 -30.19 -6.10
CA ALA A 218 2.73 -29.54 -6.41
C ALA A 218 2.58 -29.24 -7.91
N LEU A 219 3.65 -28.76 -8.57
CA LEU A 219 3.66 -28.55 -10.02
C LEU A 219 3.59 -29.85 -10.84
N LYS A 220 4.25 -30.92 -10.37
CA LYS A 220 4.18 -32.25 -11.03
C LYS A 220 2.81 -32.89 -10.91
N ASN A 221 2.07 -32.57 -9.87
CA ASN A 221 0.72 -33.08 -9.62
C ASN A 221 -0.38 -32.29 -10.33
N ALA A 222 -0.04 -31.23 -11.08
CA ALA A 222 -0.99 -30.54 -11.94
C ALA A 222 -1.53 -31.52 -13.00
N ALA A 223 -2.82 -31.44 -13.31
CA ALA A 223 -3.47 -32.39 -14.22
C ALA A 223 -3.00 -32.21 -15.67
N ASN A 224 -2.58 -31.01 -16.06
CA ASN A 224 -2.05 -30.71 -17.39
C ASN A 224 -1.14 -29.47 -17.38
N GLU A 225 -0.51 -29.22 -18.54
CA GLU A 225 0.42 -28.09 -18.73
C GLU A 225 -0.25 -26.73 -18.46
N GLU A 226 -1.52 -26.56 -18.86
CA GLU A 226 -2.26 -25.32 -18.67
C GLU A 226 -2.55 -25.04 -17.19
N GLU A 227 -2.87 -26.06 -16.40
CA GLU A 227 -3.00 -25.94 -14.96
C GLU A 227 -1.65 -25.61 -14.30
N ARG A 228 -0.57 -26.23 -14.75
CA ARG A 228 0.78 -25.94 -14.25
C ARG A 228 1.19 -24.49 -14.50
N SER A 229 1.01 -23.98 -15.72
CA SER A 229 1.30 -22.58 -16.04
C SER A 229 0.39 -21.61 -15.28
N ARG A 230 -0.89 -21.97 -15.05
CA ARG A 230 -1.79 -21.18 -14.19
C ARG A 230 -1.31 -21.15 -12.73
N MET A 231 -0.85 -22.27 -12.18
CA MET A 231 -0.28 -22.35 -10.84
C MET A 231 0.98 -21.50 -10.71
N LEU A 232 1.93 -21.63 -11.65
CA LEU A 232 3.13 -20.80 -11.68
C LEU A 232 2.81 -19.32 -11.80
N GLY A 233 1.90 -18.94 -12.69
CA GLY A 233 1.44 -17.56 -12.83
C GLY A 233 0.82 -17.03 -11.54
N HIS A 234 0.03 -17.84 -10.82
CA HIS A 234 -0.51 -17.50 -9.51
C HIS A 234 0.60 -17.30 -8.46
N TRP A 235 1.60 -18.16 -8.44
CA TRP A 235 2.74 -18.05 -7.52
C TRP A 235 3.59 -16.81 -7.79
N ILE A 236 3.90 -16.51 -9.06
CA ILE A 236 4.63 -15.30 -9.47
C ILE A 236 3.85 -14.05 -9.06
N ARG A 237 2.55 -14.01 -9.36
CA ARG A 237 1.65 -12.90 -8.98
C ARG A 237 1.63 -12.68 -7.48
N GLY A 238 1.49 -13.75 -6.70
CA GLY A 238 1.49 -13.64 -5.25
C GLY A 238 2.85 -13.20 -4.72
N ALA A 239 3.96 -13.69 -5.27
CA ALA A 239 5.31 -13.40 -4.80
C ALA A 239 5.63 -11.90 -4.95
N ASP A 240 5.31 -11.31 -6.11
CA ASP A 240 5.44 -9.87 -6.34
C ASP A 240 4.57 -9.08 -5.36
N PHE A 241 3.35 -9.57 -5.07
CA PHE A 241 2.45 -8.92 -4.13
C PHE A 241 3.01 -8.92 -2.70
N VAL A 242 3.49 -10.06 -2.21
CA VAL A 242 4.02 -10.19 -0.84
C VAL A 242 5.31 -9.40 -0.67
N ARG A 243 6.15 -9.32 -1.70
CA ARG A 243 7.45 -8.60 -1.66
C ARG A 243 7.29 -7.17 -1.15
N LYS A 244 6.27 -6.44 -1.61
CA LYS A 244 5.81 -5.17 -1.01
C LYS A 244 4.33 -4.97 -1.37
N PRO A 245 3.42 -4.70 -0.43
CA PRO A 245 2.07 -4.26 -0.76
C PRO A 245 2.09 -2.91 -1.48
N PHE A 246 1.10 -2.63 -2.34
CA PHE A 246 0.99 -1.33 -2.99
C PHE A 246 0.96 -0.21 -1.95
N PHE A 247 1.87 0.75 -2.07
CA PHE A 247 1.85 1.95 -1.25
C PHE A 247 1.07 3.03 -1.99
N PHE A 248 -0.23 2.83 -2.15
CA PHE A 248 -1.10 4.01 -2.31
C PHE A 248 -1.13 4.70 -0.97
N SER A 249 -0.98 6.02 -0.99
CA SER A 249 -1.14 6.81 0.21
C SER A 249 -2.55 6.59 0.76
N LYS A 250 -2.68 6.70 2.08
CA LYS A 250 -4.01 6.65 2.72
C LYS A 250 -4.95 7.68 2.09
N ASP A 251 -4.45 8.87 1.79
CA ASP A 251 -5.23 9.93 1.14
C ASP A 251 -5.74 9.51 -0.25
N GLU A 252 -4.96 8.76 -1.04
CA GLU A 252 -5.41 8.23 -2.33
C GLU A 252 -6.48 7.16 -2.16
N LEU A 253 -6.33 6.27 -1.17
CA LEU A 253 -7.32 5.24 -0.87
C LEU A 253 -8.61 5.83 -0.32
N ASP A 254 -8.53 6.82 0.58
CA ASP A 254 -9.69 7.51 1.16
C ASP A 254 -10.46 8.26 0.06
N LYS A 255 -9.76 8.95 -0.86
CA LYS A 255 -10.37 9.55 -2.05
C LYS A 255 -11.04 8.52 -2.94
N PHE A 256 -10.44 7.34 -3.09
CA PHE A 256 -11.01 6.27 -3.89
C PHE A 256 -12.25 5.64 -3.26
N VAL A 257 -12.28 5.44 -1.95
CA VAL A 257 -13.49 4.95 -1.23
C VAL A 257 -14.69 5.83 -1.54
N ALA A 258 -14.51 7.15 -1.64
CA ALA A 258 -15.56 8.09 -2.00
C ALA A 258 -16.11 7.89 -3.43
N THR A 259 -15.37 7.22 -4.31
CA THR A 259 -15.79 6.89 -5.68
C THR A 259 -16.44 5.51 -5.83
N LEU A 260 -16.38 4.68 -4.79
CA LEU A 260 -16.97 3.35 -4.79
C LEU A 260 -18.50 3.44 -4.72
N ASP A 261 -19.19 2.55 -5.44
CA ASP A 261 -20.64 2.39 -5.30
C ASP A 261 -21.03 1.77 -3.95
N ALA A 262 -22.33 1.78 -3.64
CA ALA A 262 -22.85 1.29 -2.37
C ALA A 262 -22.55 -0.21 -2.16
N SER A 263 -22.62 -1.02 -3.21
CA SER A 263 -22.39 -2.47 -3.13
C SER A 263 -20.92 -2.81 -2.87
N GLN A 264 -20.00 -2.05 -3.47
CA GLN A 264 -18.56 -2.18 -3.25
C GLN A 264 -18.17 -1.75 -1.84
N ARG A 265 -18.74 -0.66 -1.33
CA ARG A 265 -18.52 -0.20 0.04
C ARG A 265 -19.04 -1.21 1.07
N GLU A 266 -20.27 -1.67 0.91
CA GLU A 266 -20.87 -2.68 1.80
C GLU A 266 -20.04 -3.98 1.83
N ARG A 267 -19.56 -4.45 0.67
CA ARG A 267 -18.65 -5.60 0.61
C ARG A 267 -17.35 -5.34 1.38
N LEU A 268 -16.76 -4.16 1.26
CA LEU A 268 -15.53 -3.81 1.97
C LEU A 268 -15.75 -3.74 3.49
N GLU A 269 -16.86 -3.14 3.93
CA GLU A 269 -17.19 -2.96 5.34
C GLU A 269 -17.47 -4.29 6.06
N ASN A 270 -17.96 -5.30 5.33
CA ASN A 270 -18.20 -6.65 5.86
C ASN A 270 -16.93 -7.51 5.97
N LEU A 271 -15.78 -7.02 5.49
CA LEU A 271 -14.51 -7.74 5.59
C LEU A 271 -13.79 -7.39 6.90
N PRO A 272 -13.04 -8.35 7.50
CA PRO A 272 -12.07 -8.04 8.55
C PRO A 272 -11.12 -6.90 8.12
N ARG A 273 -10.73 -6.00 9.03
CA ARG A 273 -10.00 -4.75 8.70
C ARG A 273 -8.76 -4.95 7.82
N ASP A 274 -7.98 -5.98 8.09
CA ASP A 274 -6.81 -6.39 7.30
C ASP A 274 -7.20 -6.74 5.86
N ARG A 275 -8.31 -7.47 5.69
CA ARG A 275 -8.86 -7.93 4.41
C ARG A 275 -9.59 -6.81 3.66
N MET A 276 -10.23 -5.89 4.37
CA MET A 276 -10.84 -4.68 3.80
C MET A 276 -9.78 -3.77 3.17
N HIS A 277 -8.74 -3.42 3.94
CA HIS A 277 -7.68 -2.52 3.44
C HIS A 277 -6.96 -3.14 2.23
N TRP A 278 -6.74 -4.44 2.28
CA TRP A 278 -6.26 -5.21 1.14
C TRP A 278 -7.15 -5.04 -0.10
N GLU A 279 -8.44 -5.34 0.03
CA GLU A 279 -9.36 -5.36 -1.10
C GLU A 279 -9.53 -3.95 -1.69
N LEU A 280 -9.47 -2.93 -0.83
CA LEU A 280 -9.48 -1.53 -1.25
C LEU A 280 -8.26 -1.18 -2.13
N GLN A 281 -7.06 -1.62 -1.76
CA GLN A 281 -5.85 -1.41 -2.57
C GLN A 281 -5.94 -2.09 -3.93
N VAL A 282 -6.47 -3.32 -3.97
CA VAL A 282 -6.69 -4.07 -5.21
C VAL A 282 -7.71 -3.36 -6.12
N LEU A 283 -8.84 -2.93 -5.56
CA LEU A 283 -9.88 -2.21 -6.29
C LEU A 283 -9.36 -0.87 -6.84
N TYR A 284 -8.63 -0.10 -6.04
CA TYR A 284 -8.08 1.19 -6.45
C TYR A 284 -7.17 1.04 -7.65
N PHE A 285 -6.25 0.09 -7.55
CA PHE A 285 -5.31 -0.16 -8.62
C PHE A 285 -6.00 -0.67 -9.89
N ARG A 286 -6.99 -1.57 -9.78
CA ARG A 286 -7.75 -2.08 -10.94
C ARG A 286 -8.44 -0.93 -11.68
N GLN A 287 -9.06 0.01 -10.95
CA GLN A 287 -9.69 1.18 -11.55
C GLN A 287 -8.65 2.14 -12.16
N TRP A 288 -7.54 2.38 -11.45
CA TRP A 288 -6.41 3.19 -11.95
C TRP A 288 -5.84 2.64 -13.25
N TYR A 289 -5.75 1.31 -13.36
CA TYR A 289 -5.23 0.62 -14.53
C TYR A 289 -6.20 0.65 -15.72
N SER A 290 -7.47 0.33 -15.49
CA SER A 290 -8.52 0.39 -16.53
C SER A 290 -8.57 1.78 -17.19
N LYS A 291 -8.39 2.85 -16.42
CA LYS A 291 -8.28 4.22 -16.94
C LYS A 291 -7.01 4.47 -17.77
N ALA A 292 -5.92 3.75 -17.51
CA ALA A 292 -4.62 3.99 -18.13
C ALA A 292 -4.33 3.09 -19.35
N PHE A 293 -4.97 1.93 -19.45
CA PHE A 293 -4.69 0.92 -20.49
C PHE A 293 -5.95 0.47 -21.26
N GLY A 294 -7.11 1.08 -20.99
CA GLY A 294 -8.40 0.51 -21.40
C GLY A 294 -8.79 -0.66 -20.49
N ASP A 295 -10.04 -1.12 -20.59
CA ASP A 295 -10.50 -2.30 -19.86
C ASP A 295 -10.02 -3.58 -20.58
N PRO A 296 -9.00 -4.29 -20.08
CA PRO A 296 -8.51 -5.52 -20.74
C PRO A 296 -9.42 -6.71 -20.44
N MET A 297 -10.38 -6.54 -19.53
CA MET A 297 -11.20 -7.61 -18.97
C MET A 297 -12.63 -7.62 -19.51
N GLY A 298 -12.91 -6.90 -20.60
CA GLY A 298 -14.10 -7.08 -21.44
C GLY A 298 -15.42 -7.25 -20.68
N GLY A 299 -15.56 -6.64 -19.50
CA GLY A 299 -16.83 -6.60 -18.79
C GLY A 299 -17.71 -5.63 -19.53
N PRO A 300 -18.98 -5.94 -19.82
CA PRO A 300 -19.86 -5.03 -20.53
C PRO A 300 -20.12 -3.78 -19.66
N SER A 301 -19.24 -2.79 -19.77
CA SER A 301 -19.43 -1.48 -19.16
C SER A 301 -20.50 -0.78 -19.99
N GLY A 302 -21.70 -0.76 -19.41
CA GLY A 302 -22.94 -0.20 -19.95
C GLY A 302 -22.78 0.98 -20.90
N ARG A 303 -22.95 0.72 -22.19
CA ARG A 303 -23.71 1.63 -23.05
C ARG A 303 -25.18 1.52 -22.63
N ARG A 304 -25.57 2.34 -21.66
CA ARG A 304 -26.96 2.60 -21.33
C ARG A 304 -27.55 3.42 -22.48
N GLY A 305 -28.25 2.75 -23.39
CA GLY A 305 -28.94 3.39 -24.50
C GLY A 305 -29.83 2.40 -25.26
N GLY A 306 -31.06 2.21 -24.79
CA GLY A 306 -32.12 1.55 -25.56
C GLY A 306 -33.00 0.61 -24.72
N PRO A 307 -34.32 0.86 -24.59
CA PRO A 307 -35.24 -0.08 -23.98
C PRO A 307 -35.55 -1.17 -25.00
N GLY A 308 -34.91 -2.32 -24.84
CA GLY A 308 -35.14 -3.50 -25.67
C GLY A 308 -35.28 -4.74 -24.79
N SER A 309 -36.51 -5.19 -24.63
CA SER A 309 -36.90 -6.45 -24.01
C SER A 309 -36.15 -7.64 -24.61
N GLY A 310 -35.48 -8.43 -23.77
CA GLY A 310 -34.86 -9.69 -24.19
C GLY A 310 -34.37 -10.51 -23.00
N ARG A 311 -35.16 -11.52 -22.63
CA ARG A 311 -34.78 -12.64 -21.75
C ARG A 311 -33.44 -13.23 -22.19
N PHE A 312 -32.49 -13.41 -21.27
CA PHE A 312 -31.53 -14.52 -21.34
C PHE A 312 -31.36 -15.19 -19.98
N PRO A 313 -31.13 -16.52 -19.94
CA PRO A 313 -31.04 -17.34 -18.74
C PRO A 313 -29.65 -17.24 -18.10
N GLY A 314 -29.57 -17.64 -16.83
CA GLY A 314 -28.39 -17.45 -15.99
C GLY A 314 -27.25 -18.42 -16.27
N ASP A 315 -26.03 -17.89 -16.19
CA ASP A 315 -24.80 -18.67 -16.14
C ASP A 315 -23.97 -18.20 -14.94
N GLY A 316 -23.79 -19.09 -13.96
CA GLY A 316 -22.99 -18.86 -12.78
C GLY A 316 -21.49 -18.80 -13.10
N ARG A 317 -20.90 -17.61 -12.98
CA ARG A 317 -19.46 -17.45 -12.71
C ARG A 317 -19.28 -16.99 -11.26
N GLY A 318 -19.48 -17.94 -10.35
CA GLY A 318 -19.03 -17.82 -8.97
C GLY A 318 -17.52 -18.06 -8.91
N TRP A 319 -16.80 -17.14 -8.28
CA TRP A 319 -15.47 -17.44 -7.75
C TRP A 319 -15.57 -18.59 -6.75
N PRO A 320 -14.56 -19.46 -6.62
CA PRO A 320 -14.62 -20.58 -5.68
C PRO A 320 -14.80 -20.06 -4.25
N ASN A 321 -15.89 -20.49 -3.61
CA ASN A 321 -16.04 -20.45 -2.16
C ASN A 321 -14.95 -21.35 -1.57
N PHE A 322 -14.11 -20.79 -0.70
CA PHE A 322 -13.27 -21.58 0.19
C PHE A 322 -13.97 -21.67 1.57
N PRO A 323 -13.90 -22.84 2.24
CA PRO A 323 -14.45 -23.04 3.58
C PRO A 323 -13.74 -22.22 4.67
#